data_AF-A0A0R3PCQ1-F1
#
_entry.id   AF-A0A0R3PCQ1-F1
#
_cell.length_a   1.000
_cell.length_b   1.000
_cell.length_c   1.000
_cell.angle_alpha   90.00
_cell.angle_beta   90.00
_cell.angle_gamma   90.00
#
_symmetry.space_group_name_H-M   'P 1'
#
loop_
_entity.id
_entity.type
_entity.pdbx_description
1 polymer ?
#
loop_
_entity_poly.entity_id
_entity_poly.type
_entity_poly.pdbx_seq_one_letter_code
_entity_poly.pdbx_strand_id
1 'polypeptide(L)'
;MVTSGILHLSAMCFAVCGAPQFYQNIRVGNEVSLKTLFTLHFCYCEDPSSLSSPLCIAYFIWYISVLIYTFLMFFADPRDPFHKANVELDSSFFNRLTLWWFNPIPWKGARKDLEANLFELNEGSTTKCLSDLWELHWKLRLAEYHRKVDLRKSSAGSGEPSAPSVVACLFAMFRWEFLTATVLKVISDILQFANPFLLHQLIGFVSDPKAALWIGLAYAVLMFAASEVRSFVLNSYFYIMFRMGVKFQTALTAAIYKKTLNLSNSARRDKTVGEIVNLMAIDVERFQLITPQIQQFWSCPFQITLALIFLFFTLGYSAAPGVIVMIIFLPSNIISSVIVKKWQVAQMKLKDERTKMINELLNGIKV
;
A
#
# COMPACT_ATOMS: atom_id res chain seq x y z
N MET A 1 3.41 1.38 -25.31
CA MET A 1 4.25 2.18 -24.38
C MET A 1 3.57 2.15 -23.03
N VAL A 2 4.07 1.37 -22.07
CA VAL A 2 3.53 1.41 -20.70
C VAL A 2 3.93 2.74 -20.08
N THR A 3 2.95 3.57 -19.71
CA THR A 3 3.21 4.89 -19.14
C THR A 3 3.92 4.76 -17.80
N SER A 4 5.10 5.37 -17.67
CA SER A 4 5.78 5.47 -16.37
C SER A 4 4.92 6.30 -15.40
N GLY A 5 4.71 5.78 -14.19
CA GLY A 5 3.97 6.50 -13.15
C GLY A 5 4.57 7.86 -12.82
N ILE A 6 5.90 8.01 -12.93
CA ILE A 6 6.59 9.29 -12.71
C ILE A 6 6.15 10.33 -13.75
N LEU A 7 6.00 9.93 -15.02
CA LEU A 7 5.55 10.82 -16.09
C LEU A 7 4.08 11.21 -15.93
N HIS A 8 3.24 10.28 -15.47
CA HIS A 8 1.83 10.56 -15.21
C HIS A 8 1.66 11.51 -14.02
N LEU A 9 2.38 11.27 -12.93
CA LEU A 9 2.36 12.13 -11.75
C LEU A 9 2.93 13.52 -12.02
N SER A 10 4.00 13.63 -12.82
CA SER A 10 4.55 14.94 -13.19
C SER A 10 3.60 15.72 -14.11
N ALA A 11 2.98 15.05 -15.09
CA ALA A 11 1.97 15.67 -15.94
C ALA A 11 0.76 16.17 -15.13
N MET A 12 0.28 15.35 -14.19
CA MET A 12 -0.82 15.72 -13.30
C MET A 12 -0.43 16.89 -12.38
N CYS A 13 0.81 16.90 -11.88
CA CYS A 13 1.34 18.03 -11.10
C CYS A 13 1.38 19.32 -11.92
N PHE A 14 1.87 19.29 -13.16
CA PHE A 14 1.85 20.46 -14.04
C PHE A 14 0.42 20.92 -14.38
N ALA A 15 -0.51 19.99 -14.59
CA ALA A 15 -1.92 20.31 -14.83
C ALA A 15 -2.54 21.04 -13.63
N VAL A 16 -2.30 20.56 -12.40
CA VAL A 16 -2.85 21.16 -11.18
C VAL A 16 -2.16 22.48 -10.84
N CYS A 17 -0.83 22.53 -10.84
CA CYS A 17 -0.07 23.73 -10.48
C CYS A 17 -0.20 24.85 -11.53
N GLY A 18 -0.48 24.52 -12.80
CA GLY A 18 -0.74 25.50 -13.85
C GLY A 18 -2.14 26.12 -13.81
N ALA A 19 -3.10 25.50 -13.13
CA ALA A 19 -4.49 25.97 -13.14
C ALA A 19 -4.69 27.41 -12.60
N PRO A 20 -4.03 27.84 -11.50
CA PRO A 20 -4.17 29.22 -11.00
C PRO A 20 -3.66 30.27 -11.98
N GLN A 21 -2.52 30.01 -12.63
CA GLN A 21 -1.92 30.93 -13.59
C GLN A 21 -2.76 31.00 -14.88
N PHE A 22 -3.28 29.86 -15.35
CA PHE A 22 -4.25 29.81 -16.46
C PHE A 22 -5.52 30.62 -16.14
N TYR A 23 -6.09 30.44 -14.94
CA TYR A 23 -7.26 31.19 -14.49
C TYR A 23 -7.00 32.70 -14.41
N GLN A 24 -5.85 33.11 -13.85
CA GLN A 24 -5.46 34.51 -13.76
C GLN A 24 -5.31 35.15 -15.15
N ASN A 25 -4.67 34.45 -16.09
CA ASN A 25 -4.49 34.95 -17.46
C ASN A 25 -5.83 35.10 -18.19
N ILE A 26 -6.78 34.18 -17.99
CA ILE A 26 -8.15 34.32 -18.53
C ILE A 26 -8.87 35.51 -17.90
N ARG A 27 -8.79 35.67 -16.58
CA ARG A 27 -9.47 36.77 -15.88
C ARG A 27 -8.96 38.14 -16.34
N VAL A 28 -7.64 38.31 -16.40
CA VAL A 28 -7.02 39.55 -16.90
C VAL A 28 -7.42 39.81 -18.34
N GLY A 29 -7.48 38.77 -19.18
CA GLY A 29 -7.93 38.90 -20.56
C GLY A 29 -9.40 39.33 -20.70
N ASN A 30 -10.27 38.80 -19.84
CA ASN A 30 -11.68 39.15 -19.84
C ASN A 30 -11.93 40.58 -19.33
N GLU A 31 -11.16 41.04 -18.33
CA GLU A 31 -11.21 42.41 -17.82
C GLU A 31 -10.71 43.43 -18.86
N VAL A 32 -9.70 43.09 -19.65
CA VAL A 32 -9.23 43.93 -20.78
C VAL A 32 -10.29 44.01 -21.88
N SER A 33 -10.89 42.87 -22.28
CA SER A 33 -11.93 42.81 -23.32
C SER A 33 -13.19 43.61 -22.93
N LEU A 34 -13.61 43.55 -21.66
CA LEU A 34 -14.74 44.36 -21.16
C LEU A 34 -14.44 45.86 -21.12
N LYS A 35 -13.20 46.26 -20.77
CA LYS A 35 -12.77 47.67 -20.78
C LYS A 35 -12.68 48.25 -22.20
N THR A 36 -12.26 47.44 -23.19
CA THR A 36 -12.23 47.83 -24.60
C THR A 36 -13.62 48.00 -25.21
N LEU A 37 -14.63 47.26 -24.72
CA LEU A 37 -16.03 47.39 -25.13
C LEU A 37 -16.73 48.63 -24.51
N PHE A 38 -16.26 49.13 -23.36
CA PHE A 38 -16.90 50.23 -22.64
C PHE A 38 -16.22 51.60 -22.80
N THR A 39 -15.01 51.66 -23.37
CA THR A 39 -14.21 52.91 -23.40
C THR A 39 -13.73 53.24 -24.80
N LEU A 40 -14.65 53.75 -25.61
CA LEU A 40 -14.36 54.40 -26.89
C LEU A 40 -14.28 55.93 -26.69
N HIS A 41 -13.57 56.39 -25.66
CA HIS A 41 -13.12 57.78 -25.55
C HIS A 41 -12.16 57.96 -24.35
N PHE A 42 -11.00 58.57 -24.62
CA PHE A 42 -10.03 59.16 -23.68
C PHE A 42 -8.97 58.29 -22.97
N CYS A 43 -7.74 58.68 -23.32
CA CYS A 43 -6.50 58.71 -22.55
C CYS A 43 -5.49 57.56 -22.70
N TYR A 44 -4.28 58.01 -22.99
CA TYR A 44 -3.03 57.33 -23.33
C TYR A 44 -2.26 56.94 -22.04
N CYS A 45 -1.44 55.89 -22.13
CA CYS A 45 -0.48 55.34 -21.12
C CYS A 45 -1.10 54.49 -19.99
N GLU A 46 -0.70 53.24 -19.68
CA GLU A 46 0.45 52.37 -20.00
C GLU A 46 -0.02 50.90 -20.15
N ASP A 47 0.58 50.18 -21.10
CA ASP A 47 0.55 48.73 -21.41
C ASP A 47 -0.78 47.96 -21.66
N PRO A 48 -1.25 47.91 -22.94
CA PRO A 48 -2.26 46.94 -23.41
C PRO A 48 -1.67 45.55 -23.77
N SER A 49 -0.42 45.27 -23.44
CA SER A 49 0.39 44.20 -24.04
C SER A 49 0.48 42.89 -23.24
N SER A 50 -0.25 42.74 -22.12
CA SER A 50 -0.12 41.55 -21.27
C SER A 50 -0.81 40.30 -21.84
N LEU A 51 -1.93 40.45 -22.55
CA LEU A 51 -2.69 39.33 -23.10
C LEU A 51 -2.23 38.90 -24.50
N SER A 52 -1.76 39.83 -25.33
CA SER A 52 -1.23 39.58 -26.67
C SER A 52 0.27 39.25 -26.67
N SER A 53 0.88 39.10 -25.50
CA SER A 53 2.27 38.66 -25.39
C SER A 53 2.40 37.24 -25.95
N PRO A 54 3.36 36.97 -26.86
CA PRO A 54 3.57 35.63 -27.42
C PRO A 54 3.81 34.58 -26.33
N LEU A 55 4.29 34.97 -25.14
CA LEU A 55 4.42 34.09 -23.98
C LEU A 55 3.06 33.61 -23.43
N CYS A 56 2.02 34.45 -23.43
CA CYS A 56 0.70 34.09 -22.92
C CYS A 56 0.02 33.06 -23.85
N ILE A 57 0.12 33.29 -25.16
CA ILE A 57 -0.38 32.35 -26.19
C ILE A 57 0.39 31.03 -26.12
N ALA A 58 1.73 31.08 -26.02
CA ALA A 58 2.55 29.88 -25.85
C ALA A 58 2.19 29.10 -24.58
N TYR A 59 1.92 29.79 -23.47
CA TYR A 59 1.47 29.18 -22.23
C TYR A 59 0.10 28.50 -22.38
N PHE A 60 -0.86 29.13 -23.06
CA PHE A 60 -2.16 28.52 -23.32
C PHE A 60 -2.06 27.25 -24.16
N ILE A 61 -1.28 27.28 -25.25
CA ILE A 61 -1.04 26.10 -26.09
C ILE A 61 -0.35 25.00 -25.29
N TRP A 62 0.68 25.35 -24.50
CA TRP A 62 1.38 24.41 -23.64
C TRP A 62 0.45 23.79 -22.60
N TYR A 63 -0.34 24.59 -21.89
CA TYR A 63 -1.23 24.10 -20.83
C TYR A 63 -2.35 23.21 -21.37
N ILE A 64 -2.99 23.58 -22.49
CA ILE A 64 -3.97 22.73 -23.17
C ILE A 64 -3.32 21.41 -23.63
N SER A 65 -2.10 21.47 -24.17
CA SER A 65 -1.34 20.28 -24.56
C SER A 65 -1.03 19.38 -23.37
N VAL A 66 -0.69 19.94 -22.21
CA VAL A 66 -0.47 19.20 -20.95
C VAL A 66 -1.77 18.55 -20.48
N LEU A 67 -2.91 19.22 -20.57
CA LEU A 67 -4.22 18.64 -20.22
C LEU A 67 -4.58 17.47 -21.13
N ILE A 68 -4.43 17.63 -22.45
CA ILE A 68 -4.66 16.57 -23.44
C ILE A 68 -3.70 15.39 -23.20
N TYR A 69 -2.42 15.67 -22.99
CA TYR A 69 -1.42 14.66 -22.68
C TYR A 69 -1.76 13.86 -21.42
N THR A 70 -2.14 14.57 -20.35
CA THR A 70 -2.55 13.95 -19.08
C THR A 70 -3.78 13.07 -19.29
N PHE A 71 -4.79 13.55 -20.03
CA PHE A 71 -5.98 12.77 -20.37
C PHE A 71 -5.66 11.50 -21.18
N LEU A 72 -4.82 11.62 -22.21
CA LEU A 72 -4.43 10.48 -23.04
C LEU A 72 -3.67 9.41 -22.24
N MET A 73 -2.89 9.81 -21.24
CA MET A 73 -2.19 8.85 -20.38
C MET A 73 -3.11 7.95 -19.55
N PHE A 74 -4.36 8.36 -19.26
CA PHE A 74 -5.33 7.48 -18.59
C PHE A 74 -5.68 6.24 -19.44
N PHE A 75 -5.64 6.37 -20.78
CA PHE A 75 -6.10 5.36 -21.74
C PHE A 75 -4.96 4.72 -22.54
N ALA A 76 -3.72 4.90 -22.12
CA ALA A 76 -2.54 4.42 -22.85
C ALA A 76 -2.28 2.89 -22.72
N ASP A 77 -3.33 2.09 -22.58
CA ASP A 77 -3.25 0.63 -22.48
C ASP A 77 -2.95 0.02 -23.85
N PRO A 78 -1.86 -0.76 -24.02
CA PRO A 78 -1.65 -1.58 -25.20
C PRO A 78 -2.76 -2.64 -25.27
N ARG A 79 -3.48 -2.69 -26.39
CA ARG A 79 -4.52 -3.69 -26.64
C ARG A 79 -3.96 -4.76 -27.58
N ASP A 80 -3.21 -5.72 -27.06
CA ASP A 80 -2.96 -6.96 -27.79
C ASP A 80 -3.94 -8.05 -27.32
N PRO A 81 -4.96 -8.40 -28.12
CA PRO A 81 -5.95 -9.41 -27.76
C PRO A 81 -5.44 -10.85 -27.83
N PHE A 82 -4.23 -11.11 -28.37
CA PHE A 82 -3.75 -12.47 -28.64
C PHE A 82 -2.76 -13.02 -27.60
N HIS A 83 -2.34 -12.21 -26.63
CA HIS A 83 -1.38 -12.62 -25.61
C HIS A 83 -2.08 -12.89 -24.27
N LYS A 84 -2.00 -14.12 -23.75
CA LYS A 84 -2.44 -14.47 -22.37
C LYS A 84 -1.55 -13.87 -21.27
N ALA A 85 -0.75 -12.86 -21.61
CA ALA A 85 0.14 -12.20 -20.68
C ALA A 85 -0.61 -11.35 -19.64
N ASN A 86 0.16 -10.93 -18.64
CA ASN A 86 -0.33 -10.13 -17.53
C ASN A 86 -0.80 -8.74 -17.99
N VAL A 87 -2.11 -8.58 -18.07
CA VAL A 87 -2.78 -7.30 -18.32
C VAL A 87 -2.37 -6.22 -17.29
N GLU A 88 -1.93 -6.62 -16.09
CA GLU A 88 -1.43 -5.71 -15.07
C GLU A 88 -0.22 -4.89 -15.55
N LEU A 89 0.81 -5.53 -16.15
CA LEU A 89 2.03 -4.84 -16.57
C LEU A 89 1.84 -3.97 -17.80
N ASP A 90 0.90 -4.36 -18.65
CA ASP A 90 0.55 -3.60 -19.85
C ASP A 90 -0.39 -2.43 -19.53
N SER A 91 -1.15 -2.50 -18.43
CA SER A 91 -2.04 -1.42 -18.01
C SER A 91 -1.31 -0.11 -17.69
N SER A 92 -1.98 0.99 -18.03
CA SER A 92 -1.60 2.37 -17.73
C SER A 92 -1.47 2.58 -16.23
N PHE A 93 -0.74 3.62 -15.83
CA PHE A 93 -0.50 3.88 -14.42
C PHE A 93 -1.79 4.05 -13.63
N PHE A 94 -2.76 4.79 -14.16
CA PHE A 94 -4.04 5.01 -13.49
C PHE A 94 -4.88 3.74 -13.42
N ASN A 95 -4.92 2.96 -14.51
CA ASN A 95 -5.59 1.67 -14.55
C ASN A 95 -4.99 0.70 -13.50
N ARG A 96 -3.67 0.70 -13.34
CA ARG A 96 -2.98 -0.08 -12.29
C ARG A 96 -3.26 0.43 -10.89
N LEU A 97 -3.27 1.74 -10.68
CA LEU A 97 -3.53 2.37 -9.38
C LEU A 97 -4.95 2.08 -8.87
N THR A 98 -5.93 2.12 -9.77
CA THR A 98 -7.35 1.84 -9.49
C THR A 98 -7.71 0.36 -9.55
N LEU A 99 -6.75 -0.50 -9.93
CA LEU A 99 -6.95 -1.93 -10.20
C LEU A 99 -8.06 -2.19 -11.23
N TRP A 100 -8.27 -1.26 -12.16
CA TRP A 100 -9.38 -1.33 -13.11
C TRP A 100 -9.25 -2.52 -14.10
N TRP A 101 -8.02 -2.93 -14.40
CA TRP A 101 -7.70 -4.09 -15.24
C TRP A 101 -8.24 -5.40 -14.69
N PHE A 102 -8.55 -5.46 -13.39
CA PHE A 102 -9.13 -6.63 -12.73
C PHE A 102 -10.64 -6.75 -12.95
N ASN A 103 -11.36 -5.63 -13.19
CA ASN A 103 -12.83 -5.61 -13.33
C ASN A 103 -13.43 -6.62 -14.34
N PRO A 104 -12.78 -6.96 -15.47
CA PRO A 104 -13.28 -7.99 -16.37
C PRO A 104 -13.43 -9.38 -15.72
N ILE A 105 -12.62 -9.72 -14.71
CA ILE A 105 -12.67 -11.03 -14.04
C ILE A 105 -13.94 -11.17 -13.19
N PRO A 106 -14.25 -10.28 -12.23
CA PRO A 106 -15.53 -10.34 -11.51
C PRO A 106 -16.74 -10.27 -12.42
N TRP A 107 -16.69 -9.45 -13.48
CA TRP A 107 -17.79 -9.37 -14.46
C TRP A 107 -18.00 -10.68 -15.21
N LYS A 108 -16.93 -11.37 -15.59
CA LYS A 108 -17.01 -12.71 -16.19
C LYS A 108 -17.52 -13.73 -15.17
N GLY A 109 -17.00 -13.70 -13.95
CA GLY A 109 -17.42 -14.57 -12.84
C GLY A 109 -18.89 -14.41 -12.45
N ALA A 110 -19.45 -13.20 -12.60
CA ALA A 110 -20.87 -12.95 -12.36
C ALA A 110 -21.79 -13.56 -13.43
N ARG A 111 -21.27 -13.87 -14.62
CA ARG A 111 -22.04 -14.43 -15.74
C ARG A 111 -21.77 -15.91 -15.98
N LYS A 112 -20.58 -16.38 -15.67
CA LYS A 112 -20.13 -17.76 -15.87
C LYS A 112 -19.16 -18.15 -14.75
N ASP A 113 -19.26 -19.39 -14.29
CA ASP A 113 -18.28 -19.96 -13.37
C ASP A 113 -16.86 -19.83 -13.95
N LEU A 114 -15.94 -19.39 -13.08
CA LEU A 114 -14.55 -19.20 -13.45
C LEU A 114 -13.87 -20.57 -13.52
N GLU A 115 -13.46 -20.94 -14.72
CA GLU A 115 -12.56 -22.08 -14.97
C GLU A 115 -11.10 -21.66 -14.70
N ALA A 116 -10.19 -22.63 -14.57
CA ALA A 116 -8.75 -22.41 -14.33
C ALA A 116 -8.00 -21.65 -15.46
N ASN A 117 -8.71 -21.08 -16.42
CA ASN A 117 -8.20 -20.21 -17.49
C ASN A 117 -8.05 -18.75 -17.02
N LEU A 118 -7.19 -18.55 -16.02
CA LEU A 118 -6.82 -17.22 -15.48
C LEU A 118 -5.55 -16.68 -16.17
N PHE A 119 -5.23 -15.41 -15.92
CA PHE A 119 -4.00 -14.79 -16.41
C PHE A 119 -2.76 -15.51 -15.89
N GLU A 120 -1.72 -15.63 -16.72
CA GLU A 120 -0.43 -16.18 -16.31
C GLU A 120 0.24 -15.24 -15.30
N LEU A 121 1.18 -15.73 -14.48
CA LEU A 121 1.88 -14.91 -13.49
C LEU A 121 3.00 -14.07 -14.14
N ASN A 122 3.30 -12.92 -13.53
CA ASN A 122 4.44 -12.09 -13.94
C ASN A 122 5.76 -12.88 -13.80
N GLU A 123 6.72 -12.67 -14.70
CA GLU A 123 8.02 -13.36 -14.65
C GLU A 123 8.72 -13.16 -13.29
N GLY A 124 8.74 -11.93 -12.78
CA GLY A 124 9.31 -11.59 -11.47
C GLY A 124 8.53 -12.12 -10.25
N SER A 125 7.35 -12.68 -10.46
CA SER A 125 6.52 -13.34 -9.43
C SER A 125 6.49 -14.86 -9.59
N THR A 126 7.18 -15.41 -10.58
CA THR A 126 7.20 -16.86 -10.84
C THR A 126 8.10 -17.57 -9.82
N THR A 127 7.71 -18.78 -9.42
CA THR A 127 8.46 -19.61 -8.45
C THR A 127 9.93 -19.79 -8.82
N LYS A 128 10.24 -19.95 -10.13
CA LYS A 128 11.61 -20.07 -10.64
C LYS A 128 12.46 -18.84 -10.27
N CYS A 129 12.00 -17.65 -10.65
CA CYS A 129 12.70 -16.40 -10.36
C CYS A 129 12.88 -16.18 -8.85
N LEU A 130 11.83 -16.42 -8.06
CA LEU A 130 11.87 -16.25 -6.61
C LEU A 130 12.80 -17.27 -5.93
N SER A 131 12.84 -18.51 -6.41
CA SER A 131 13.73 -19.55 -5.89
C SER A 131 15.20 -19.25 -6.21
N ASP A 132 15.49 -18.79 -7.43
CA ASP A 132 16.85 -18.39 -7.82
C ASP A 132 17.34 -17.18 -7.00
N LEU A 133 16.46 -16.20 -6.79
CA LEU A 133 16.75 -15.03 -5.94
C LEU A 133 16.97 -15.40 -4.48
N TRP A 134 16.19 -16.36 -3.96
CA TRP A 134 16.39 -16.91 -2.62
C TRP A 134 17.76 -17.57 -2.49
N GLU A 135 18.13 -18.43 -3.43
CA GLU A 135 19.42 -19.14 -3.42
C GLU A 135 20.60 -18.17 -3.45
N LEU A 136 20.52 -17.11 -4.25
CA LEU A 136 21.55 -16.07 -4.30
C LEU A 136 21.81 -15.46 -2.91
N HIS A 137 20.75 -15.05 -2.22
CA HIS A 137 20.86 -14.41 -0.90
C HIS A 137 21.16 -15.41 0.22
N TRP A 138 20.59 -16.60 0.15
CA TRP A 138 20.75 -17.64 1.17
C TRP A 138 22.17 -18.21 1.16
N LYS A 139 22.77 -18.46 -0.01
CA LYS A 139 24.15 -18.96 -0.12
C LYS A 139 25.16 -17.98 0.47
N LEU A 140 25.00 -16.68 0.20
CA LEU A 140 25.87 -15.65 0.79
C LEU A 140 25.81 -15.69 2.33
N ARG A 141 24.60 -15.75 2.90
CA ARG A 141 24.42 -15.83 4.35
C ARG A 141 24.93 -17.15 4.95
N LEU A 142 24.79 -18.25 4.22
CA LEU A 142 25.27 -19.57 4.64
C LEU A 142 26.79 -19.62 4.64
N ALA A 143 27.45 -19.04 3.63
CA ALA A 143 28.91 -18.91 3.58
C ALA A 143 29.44 -18.06 4.74
N GLU A 144 28.79 -16.94 5.07
CA GLU A 144 29.13 -16.13 6.24
C GLU A 144 28.98 -16.91 7.56
N TYR A 145 27.92 -17.73 7.67
CA TYR A 145 27.70 -18.59 8.83
C TYR A 145 28.81 -19.63 8.99
N HIS A 146 29.14 -20.37 7.92
CA HIS A 146 30.23 -21.36 7.95
C HIS A 146 31.57 -20.71 8.32
N ARG A 147 31.88 -19.54 7.76
CA ARG A 147 33.07 -18.78 8.13
C ARG A 147 33.11 -18.46 9.63
N LYS A 148 31.98 -18.07 10.23
CA LYS A 148 31.88 -17.80 11.68
C LYS A 148 32.06 -19.06 12.52
N VAL A 149 31.54 -20.20 12.05
CA VAL A 149 31.72 -21.51 12.71
C VAL A 149 33.20 -21.87 12.72
N ASP A 150 33.88 -21.77 11.58
CA ASP A 150 35.28 -22.16 11.44
C ASP A 150 36.20 -21.26 12.29
N LEU A 151 35.99 -19.95 12.27
CA LEU A 151 36.73 -19.02 13.12
C LEU A 151 36.57 -19.34 14.61
N ARG A 152 35.36 -19.67 15.07
CA ARG A 152 35.11 -20.02 16.48
C ARG A 152 35.74 -21.36 16.89
N LYS A 153 35.75 -22.35 16.00
CA LYS A 153 36.46 -23.62 16.22
C LYS A 153 37.94 -23.39 16.44
N SER A 154 38.55 -22.46 15.69
CA SER A 154 39.96 -22.09 15.86
C SER A 154 40.23 -21.27 17.13
N SER A 155 39.25 -20.53 17.67
CA SER A 155 39.43 -19.63 18.83
C SER A 155 39.09 -20.24 20.20
N ALA A 156 38.85 -21.56 20.31
CA ALA A 156 38.43 -22.25 21.55
C ALA A 156 37.24 -21.58 22.28
N GLY A 157 36.39 -20.83 21.56
CA GLY A 157 35.23 -20.18 22.12
C GLY A 157 34.10 -21.18 22.36
N SER A 158 33.49 -21.15 23.55
CA SER A 158 32.33 -21.98 23.87
C SER A 158 31.06 -21.47 23.18
N GLY A 159 30.50 -22.28 22.28
CA GLY A 159 29.17 -22.09 21.69
C GLY A 159 29.13 -21.91 20.17
N GLU A 160 28.22 -22.63 19.52
CA GLU A 160 27.94 -22.48 18.08
C GLU A 160 27.39 -21.09 17.76
N PRO A 161 27.77 -20.48 16.63
CA PRO A 161 27.17 -19.23 16.19
C PRO A 161 25.68 -19.43 15.89
N SER A 162 24.89 -18.35 16.01
CA SER A 162 23.47 -18.38 15.70
C SER A 162 23.24 -18.71 14.22
N ALA A 163 22.25 -19.57 13.96
CA ALA A 163 21.87 -19.97 12.62
C ALA A 163 21.50 -18.75 11.73
N PRO A 164 21.71 -18.82 10.40
CA PRO A 164 21.35 -17.74 9.51
C PRO A 164 19.84 -17.47 9.56
N SER A 165 19.48 -16.18 9.69
CA SER A 165 18.07 -15.78 9.82
C SER A 165 17.35 -15.79 8.47
N VAL A 166 16.24 -16.54 8.42
CA VAL A 166 15.30 -16.56 7.28
C VAL A 166 14.67 -15.19 7.06
N VAL A 167 14.27 -14.50 8.13
CA VAL A 167 13.65 -13.16 8.06
C VAL A 167 14.62 -12.16 7.46
N ALA A 168 15.90 -12.23 7.85
CA ALA A 168 16.92 -11.35 7.28
C ALA A 168 17.17 -11.65 5.78
N CYS A 169 17.04 -12.91 5.36
CA CYS A 169 17.10 -13.29 3.94
C CYS A 169 15.94 -12.69 3.15
N LEU A 170 14.70 -12.89 3.62
CA LEU A 170 13.50 -12.32 3.01
C LEU A 170 13.57 -10.79 2.93
N PHE A 171 13.98 -10.14 4.02
CA PHE A 171 14.15 -8.69 4.02
C PHE A 171 15.18 -8.23 2.99
N ALA A 172 16.30 -8.93 2.84
CA ALA A 172 17.31 -8.58 1.84
C ALA A 172 16.78 -8.73 0.39
N MET A 173 16.00 -9.77 0.11
CA MET A 173 15.40 -10.01 -1.20
C MET A 173 14.42 -8.90 -1.62
N PHE A 174 13.60 -8.40 -0.69
CA PHE A 174 12.47 -7.50 -0.99
C PHE A 174 12.56 -6.12 -0.34
N ARG A 175 13.75 -5.71 0.12
CA ARG A 175 13.97 -4.43 0.84
C ARG A 175 13.45 -3.20 0.12
N TRP A 176 13.50 -3.17 -1.21
CA TRP A 176 13.05 -2.03 -1.99
C TRP A 176 11.53 -1.94 -2.09
N GLU A 177 10.85 -3.08 -2.24
CA GLU A 177 9.39 -3.15 -2.17
C GLU A 177 8.91 -2.77 -0.75
N PHE A 178 9.59 -3.29 0.27
CA PHE A 178 9.31 -2.96 1.67
C PHE A 178 9.49 -1.46 1.95
N LEU A 179 10.60 -0.85 1.50
CA LEU A 179 10.86 0.58 1.69
C LEU A 179 9.83 1.45 0.97
N THR A 180 9.46 1.08 -0.26
CA THR A 180 8.42 1.78 -1.03
C THR A 180 7.08 1.74 -0.27
N ALA A 181 6.71 0.57 0.27
CA ALA A 181 5.52 0.44 1.09
C ALA A 181 5.60 1.28 2.38
N THR A 182 6.76 1.33 3.05
CA THR A 182 6.96 2.19 4.24
C THR A 182 6.70 3.65 3.90
N VAL A 183 7.28 4.17 2.80
CA VAL A 183 7.10 5.56 2.38
C VAL A 183 5.64 5.88 2.08
N LEU A 184 4.95 5.00 1.34
CA LEU A 184 3.51 5.16 1.07
C LEU A 184 2.69 5.15 2.36
N LYS A 185 3.03 4.28 3.31
CA LYS A 185 2.35 4.22 4.61
C LYS A 185 2.51 5.52 5.40
N VAL A 186 3.73 6.07 5.47
CA VAL A 186 4.00 7.37 6.12
C VAL A 186 3.18 8.49 5.47
N ILE A 187 3.18 8.57 4.14
CA ILE A 187 2.40 9.59 3.40
C ILE A 187 0.91 9.44 3.72
N SER A 188 0.37 8.23 3.65
CA SER A 188 -1.02 7.95 4.02
C SER A 188 -1.30 8.43 5.44
N ASP A 189 -0.47 8.06 6.42
CA ASP A 189 -0.66 8.40 7.83
C ASP A 189 -0.66 9.92 8.07
N ILE A 190 0.22 10.67 7.39
CA ILE A 190 0.22 12.13 7.44
C ILE A 190 -1.08 12.70 6.85
N LEU A 191 -1.48 12.21 5.67
CA LEU A 191 -2.74 12.64 5.03
C LEU A 191 -3.98 12.30 5.88
N GLN A 192 -3.91 11.33 6.80
CA GLN A 192 -5.00 11.04 7.74
C GLN A 192 -5.41 12.26 8.54
N PHE A 193 -4.40 13.02 8.97
CA PHE A 193 -4.56 14.14 9.88
C PHE A 193 -4.83 15.46 9.16
N ALA A 194 -4.75 15.50 7.83
CA ALA A 194 -5.14 16.65 7.04
C ALA A 194 -6.63 17.00 7.25
N ASN A 195 -7.51 15.99 7.32
CA ASN A 195 -8.95 16.21 7.46
C ASN A 195 -9.36 16.88 8.78
N PRO A 196 -8.90 16.41 9.97
CA PRO A 196 -9.15 17.14 11.22
C PRO A 196 -8.69 18.59 11.19
N PHE A 197 -7.52 18.87 10.60
CA PHE A 197 -7.00 20.23 10.48
C PHE A 197 -7.87 21.10 9.58
N LEU A 198 -8.22 20.60 8.39
CA LEU A 198 -9.06 21.32 7.44
C LEU A 198 -10.48 21.52 7.97
N LEU A 199 -11.03 20.55 8.71
CA LEU A 199 -12.32 20.67 9.37
C LEU A 199 -12.31 21.79 10.40
N HIS A 200 -11.23 21.92 11.19
CA HIS A 200 -11.09 23.03 12.14
C HIS A 200 -11.11 24.39 11.42
N GLN A 201 -10.39 24.53 10.30
CA GLN A 201 -10.41 25.75 9.48
C GLN A 201 -11.79 26.02 8.87
N LEU A 202 -12.50 24.97 8.42
CA LEU A 202 -13.86 25.09 7.90
C LEU A 202 -14.84 25.56 8.96
N ILE A 203 -14.74 25.06 10.20
CA ILE A 203 -15.56 25.53 11.33
C ILE A 203 -15.25 27.01 11.63
N GLY A 204 -13.97 27.40 11.58
CA GLY A 204 -13.56 28.80 11.71
C GLY A 204 -14.18 29.68 10.63
N PHE A 205 -14.18 29.23 9.37
CA PHE A 205 -14.83 29.91 8.25
C PHE A 205 -16.34 30.09 8.47
N VAL A 206 -17.04 29.03 8.90
CA VAL A 206 -18.50 29.10 9.18
C VAL A 206 -18.82 30.09 10.31
N SER A 207 -17.88 30.33 11.22
CA SER A 207 -18.05 31.25 12.35
C SER A 207 -17.84 32.72 12.00
N ASP A 208 -17.23 33.04 10.85
CA ASP A 208 -16.99 34.42 10.40
C ASP A 208 -18.01 34.85 9.32
N PRO A 209 -18.95 35.74 9.63
CA PRO A 209 -19.96 36.20 8.67
C PRO A 209 -19.40 36.99 7.49
N LYS A 210 -18.15 37.47 7.57
CA LYS A 210 -17.52 38.31 6.54
C LYS A 210 -16.65 37.52 5.56
N ALA A 211 -16.45 36.23 5.80
CA ALA A 211 -15.57 35.41 4.99
C ALA A 211 -16.18 35.12 3.61
N ALA A 212 -15.36 35.18 2.56
CA ALA A 212 -15.80 34.93 1.20
C ALA A 212 -16.10 33.44 0.95
N LEU A 213 -17.23 33.14 0.31
CA LEU A 213 -17.74 31.77 0.10
C LEU A 213 -16.73 30.82 -0.58
N TRP A 214 -15.87 31.33 -1.46
CA TRP A 214 -14.86 30.52 -2.15
C TRP A 214 -13.86 29.86 -1.19
N ILE A 215 -13.59 30.45 -0.02
CA ILE A 215 -12.67 29.91 1.00
C ILE A 215 -13.24 28.63 1.61
N GLY A 216 -14.52 28.65 2.00
CA GLY A 216 -15.22 27.48 2.52
C GLY A 216 -15.30 26.35 1.48
N LEU A 217 -15.63 26.69 0.23
CA LEU A 217 -15.60 25.72 -0.88
C LEU A 217 -14.21 25.13 -1.10
N ALA A 218 -13.15 25.96 -1.02
CA ALA A 218 -11.78 25.50 -1.17
C ALA A 218 -11.40 24.50 -0.07
N TYR A 219 -11.75 24.76 1.19
CA TYR A 219 -11.53 23.79 2.27
C TYR A 219 -12.29 22.48 2.04
N ALA A 220 -13.56 22.53 1.63
CA ALA A 220 -14.36 21.33 1.36
C ALA A 220 -13.76 20.48 0.22
N VAL A 221 -13.38 21.12 -0.89
CA VAL A 221 -12.72 20.45 -2.03
C VAL A 221 -11.37 19.87 -1.62
N LEU A 222 -10.60 20.59 -0.81
CA LEU A 222 -9.31 20.11 -0.32
C LEU A 222 -9.44 18.92 0.63
N MET A 223 -10.46 18.89 1.49
CA MET A 223 -10.78 17.74 2.35
C MET A 223 -11.13 16.50 1.51
N PHE A 224 -11.98 16.67 0.49
CA PHE A 224 -12.32 15.61 -0.44
C PHE A 224 -11.07 15.09 -1.15
N ALA A 225 -10.27 15.97 -1.76
CA ALA A 225 -9.05 15.61 -2.46
C ALA A 225 -8.03 14.90 -1.54
N ALA A 226 -7.83 15.40 -0.31
CA ALA A 226 -6.93 14.78 0.66
C ALA A 226 -7.39 13.36 1.04
N SER A 227 -8.71 13.16 1.20
CA SER A 227 -9.30 11.85 1.51
C SER A 227 -9.10 10.85 0.38
N GLU A 228 -9.35 11.27 -0.87
CA GLU A 228 -9.19 10.40 -2.04
C GLU A 228 -7.71 10.05 -2.28
N VAL A 229 -6.81 11.03 -2.21
CA VAL A 229 -5.36 10.79 -2.34
C VAL A 229 -4.88 9.82 -1.27
N ARG A 230 -5.32 9.99 -0.01
CA ARG A 230 -5.02 9.04 1.06
C ARG A 230 -5.52 7.64 0.72
N SER A 231 -6.76 7.52 0.21
CA SER A 231 -7.36 6.24 -0.16
C SER A 231 -6.51 5.50 -1.21
N PHE A 232 -6.11 6.19 -2.28
CA PHE A 232 -5.24 5.62 -3.33
C PHE A 232 -3.85 5.21 -2.81
N VAL A 233 -3.23 6.05 -1.98
CA VAL A 233 -1.92 5.75 -1.38
C VAL A 233 -2.01 4.55 -0.44
N LEU A 234 -3.05 4.47 0.39
CA LEU A 234 -3.27 3.36 1.31
C LEU A 234 -3.58 2.05 0.55
N ASN A 235 -4.38 2.11 -0.51
CA ASN A 235 -4.64 0.95 -1.35
C ASN A 235 -3.36 0.45 -2.03
N SER A 236 -2.53 1.36 -2.55
CA SER A 236 -1.23 1.03 -3.14
C SER A 236 -0.29 0.36 -2.14
N TYR A 237 -0.27 0.86 -0.91
CA TYR A 237 0.44 0.24 0.20
C TYR A 237 -0.01 -1.22 0.41
N PHE A 238 -1.31 -1.44 0.57
CA PHE A 238 -1.84 -2.79 0.80
C PHE A 238 -1.52 -3.72 -0.38
N TYR A 239 -1.69 -3.23 -1.61
CA TYR A 239 -1.39 -3.98 -2.82
C TYR A 239 0.06 -4.48 -2.86
N ILE A 240 1.05 -3.61 -2.58
CA ILE A 240 2.47 -3.99 -2.52
C ILE A 240 2.71 -5.01 -1.40
N MET A 241 2.17 -4.77 -0.20
CA MET A 241 2.40 -5.64 0.95
C MET A 241 1.75 -7.03 0.80
N PHE A 242 0.55 -7.12 0.24
CA PHE A 242 -0.10 -8.41 -0.05
C PHE A 242 0.69 -9.20 -1.09
N ARG A 243 1.14 -8.55 -2.17
CA ARG A 243 1.98 -9.20 -3.19
C ARG A 243 3.29 -9.70 -2.61
N MET A 244 3.94 -8.89 -1.78
CA MET A 244 5.16 -9.29 -1.09
C MET A 244 4.91 -10.51 -0.17
N GLY A 245 3.78 -10.56 0.54
CA GLY A 245 3.39 -11.71 1.34
C GLY A 245 3.26 -13.00 0.53
N VAL A 246 2.64 -12.95 -0.65
CA VAL A 246 2.55 -14.10 -1.57
C VAL A 246 3.92 -14.51 -2.11
N LYS A 247 4.79 -13.54 -2.43
CA LYS A 247 6.19 -13.83 -2.83
C LYS A 247 6.96 -14.52 -1.71
N PHE A 248 6.78 -14.10 -0.45
CA PHE A 248 7.39 -14.76 0.72
C PHE A 248 6.92 -16.21 0.82
N GLN A 249 5.60 -16.45 0.73
CA GLN A 249 5.04 -17.80 0.75
C GLN A 249 5.67 -18.68 -0.34
N THR A 250 5.69 -18.17 -1.57
CA THR A 250 6.21 -18.90 -2.74
C THR A 250 7.69 -19.23 -2.59
N ALA A 251 8.51 -18.26 -2.18
CA ALA A 251 9.95 -18.46 -1.99
C ALA A 251 10.25 -19.45 -0.86
N LEU A 252 9.55 -19.35 0.28
CA LEU A 252 9.74 -20.26 1.42
C LEU A 252 9.28 -21.68 1.08
N THR A 253 8.13 -21.85 0.43
CA THR A 253 7.65 -23.18 0.01
C THR A 253 8.65 -23.84 -0.95
N ALA A 254 9.16 -23.08 -1.94
CA ALA A 254 10.19 -23.59 -2.85
C ALA A 254 11.50 -23.96 -2.13
N ALA A 255 11.93 -23.12 -1.18
CA ALA A 255 13.13 -23.36 -0.38
C ALA A 255 13.01 -24.62 0.50
N ILE A 256 11.87 -24.79 1.17
CA ILE A 256 11.58 -25.97 2.00
C ILE A 256 11.56 -27.21 1.11
N TYR A 257 10.81 -27.18 0.00
CA TYR A 257 10.72 -28.31 -0.93
C TYR A 257 12.11 -28.75 -1.43
N LYS A 258 12.94 -27.81 -1.89
CA LYS A 258 14.28 -28.09 -2.37
C LYS A 258 15.20 -28.61 -1.25
N LYS A 259 15.03 -28.12 -0.02
CA LYS A 259 15.77 -28.63 1.15
C LYS A 259 15.35 -30.06 1.50
N THR A 260 14.05 -30.38 1.42
CA THR A 260 13.49 -31.72 1.65
C THR A 260 14.03 -32.75 0.68
N LEU A 261 14.24 -32.38 -0.59
CA LEU A 261 14.85 -33.28 -1.59
C LEU A 261 16.35 -33.54 -1.34
N ASN A 262 17.04 -32.65 -0.64
CA ASN A 262 18.49 -32.73 -0.38
C ASN A 262 18.83 -33.08 1.08
N LEU A 263 17.86 -33.56 1.84
CA LEU A 263 18.00 -33.89 3.26
C LEU A 263 18.70 -35.25 3.43
N SER A 264 19.66 -35.35 4.36
CA SER A 264 20.34 -36.62 4.65
C SER A 264 19.39 -37.62 5.31
N ASN A 265 19.68 -38.92 5.19
CA ASN A 265 18.86 -39.97 5.82
C ASN A 265 18.74 -39.81 7.35
N SER A 266 19.80 -39.31 8.01
CA SER A 266 19.77 -39.00 9.44
C SER A 266 18.79 -37.86 9.74
N ALA A 267 18.94 -36.72 9.07
CA ALA A 267 18.08 -35.56 9.31
C ALA A 267 16.62 -35.78 8.84
N ARG A 268 16.39 -36.70 7.89
CA ARG A 268 15.04 -37.14 7.48
C ARG A 268 14.36 -38.01 8.52
N ARG A 269 15.10 -38.66 9.42
CA ARG A 269 14.52 -39.40 10.56
C ARG A 269 14.04 -38.45 11.66
N ASP A 270 14.66 -37.27 11.77
CA ASP A 270 14.33 -36.27 12.79
C ASP A 270 13.02 -35.50 12.49
N LYS A 271 12.61 -35.45 11.22
CA LYS A 271 11.40 -34.74 10.76
C LYS A 271 10.55 -35.62 9.86
N THR A 272 9.33 -35.89 10.31
CA THR A 272 8.33 -36.63 9.53
C THR A 272 7.86 -35.82 8.33
N VAL A 273 7.38 -36.50 7.29
CA VAL A 273 6.78 -35.85 6.10
C VAL A 273 5.61 -34.96 6.52
N GLY A 274 4.80 -35.41 7.48
CA GLY A 274 3.69 -34.63 8.03
C GLY A 274 4.13 -33.31 8.68
N GLU A 275 5.22 -33.31 9.46
CA GLU A 275 5.76 -32.08 10.04
C GLU A 275 6.26 -31.09 8.97
N ILE A 276 6.89 -31.59 7.90
CA ILE A 276 7.37 -30.74 6.80
C ILE A 276 6.19 -30.14 6.03
N VAL A 277 5.15 -30.92 5.76
CA VAL A 277 3.92 -30.43 5.12
C VAL A 277 3.22 -29.42 6.01
N ASN A 278 3.15 -29.67 7.32
CA ASN A 278 2.58 -28.74 8.29
C ASN A 278 3.36 -27.41 8.32
N LEU A 279 4.70 -27.47 8.27
CA LEU A 279 5.55 -26.29 8.18
C LEU A 279 5.24 -25.46 6.91
N MET A 280 5.07 -26.10 5.76
CA MET A 280 4.70 -25.41 4.51
C MET A 280 3.26 -24.88 4.52
N ALA A 281 2.32 -25.60 5.13
CA ALA A 281 0.92 -25.23 5.13
C ALA A 281 0.61 -24.14 6.16
N ILE A 282 1.11 -24.25 7.38
CA ILE A 282 0.74 -23.36 8.49
C ILE A 282 1.78 -22.26 8.69
N ASP A 283 3.05 -22.62 8.90
CA ASP A 283 4.07 -21.64 9.27
C ASP A 283 4.40 -20.69 8.12
N VAL A 284 4.52 -21.20 6.89
CA VAL A 284 4.76 -20.35 5.72
C VAL A 284 3.55 -19.47 5.38
N GLU A 285 2.31 -19.97 5.53
CA GLU A 285 1.10 -19.15 5.35
C GLU A 285 1.06 -17.99 6.36
N ARG A 286 1.49 -18.21 7.61
CA ARG A 286 1.58 -17.12 8.60
C ARG A 286 2.50 -15.99 8.15
N PHE A 287 3.58 -16.28 7.42
CA PHE A 287 4.44 -15.23 6.85
C PHE A 287 3.69 -14.37 5.82
N GLN A 288 2.87 -14.98 4.97
CA GLN A 288 2.03 -14.24 4.02
C GLN A 288 1.05 -13.33 4.77
N LEU A 289 0.35 -13.86 5.77
CA LEU A 289 -0.68 -13.14 6.51
C LEU A 289 -0.14 -12.01 7.38
N ILE A 290 1.03 -12.20 8.02
CA ILE A 290 1.62 -11.17 8.89
C ILE A 290 2.25 -10.03 8.09
N THR A 291 2.69 -10.29 6.85
CA THR A 291 3.41 -9.31 6.02
C THR A 291 2.74 -7.93 5.99
N PRO A 292 1.45 -7.78 5.59
CA PRO A 292 0.77 -6.48 5.59
C PRO A 292 0.59 -5.83 6.98
N GLN A 293 0.71 -6.60 8.06
CA GLN A 293 0.56 -6.12 9.43
C GLN A 293 1.88 -5.60 10.04
N ILE A 294 3.04 -5.94 9.45
CA ILE A 294 4.37 -5.57 10.00
C ILE A 294 4.50 -4.04 10.19
N GLN A 295 3.99 -3.25 9.25
CA GLN A 295 4.14 -1.79 9.29
C GLN A 295 3.21 -1.15 10.35
N GLN A 296 2.20 -1.88 10.82
CA GLN A 296 1.31 -1.41 11.87
C GLN A 296 2.04 -1.24 13.21
N PHE A 297 3.12 -2.00 13.45
CA PHE A 297 3.89 -1.94 14.69
C PHE A 297 4.49 -0.55 14.96
N TRP A 298 4.96 0.17 13.93
CA TRP A 298 5.47 1.54 14.09
C TRP A 298 4.41 2.59 13.73
N SER A 299 3.51 2.29 12.79
CA SER A 299 2.47 3.20 12.34
C SER A 299 1.43 3.49 13.44
N CYS A 300 1.01 2.47 14.22
CA CYS A 300 0.09 2.68 15.36
C CYS A 300 0.64 3.69 16.37
N PRO A 301 1.85 3.50 16.96
CA PRO A 301 2.43 4.47 17.87
C PRO A 301 2.54 5.87 17.25
N PHE A 302 2.99 5.96 16.00
CA PHE A 302 3.10 7.23 15.28
C PHE A 302 1.75 7.95 15.17
N GLN A 303 0.69 7.25 14.76
CA GLN A 303 -0.66 7.80 14.66
C GLN A 303 -1.21 8.24 16.03
N ILE A 304 -1.03 7.42 17.07
CA ILE A 304 -1.48 7.76 18.43
C ILE A 304 -0.75 9.03 18.92
N THR A 305 0.56 9.11 18.71
CA THR A 305 1.34 10.29 19.10
C THR A 305 0.87 11.55 18.38
N LEU A 306 0.69 11.51 17.05
CA LEU A 306 0.17 12.66 16.30
C LEU A 306 -1.24 13.06 16.76
N ALA A 307 -2.12 12.08 16.96
CA ALA A 307 -3.49 12.32 17.42
C ALA A 307 -3.52 13.01 18.78
N LEU A 308 -2.70 12.55 19.74
CA LEU A 308 -2.60 13.17 21.06
C LEU A 308 -2.05 14.60 20.97
N ILE A 309 -1.00 14.83 20.17
CA ILE A 309 -0.46 16.17 19.95
C ILE A 309 -1.54 17.12 19.42
N PHE A 310 -2.30 16.71 18.39
CA PHE A 310 -3.37 17.54 17.84
C PHE A 310 -4.53 17.76 18.80
N LEU A 311 -4.89 16.75 19.58
CA LEU A 311 -5.91 16.87 20.61
C LEU A 311 -5.51 17.91 21.67
N PHE A 312 -4.25 17.87 22.13
CA PHE A 312 -3.71 18.86 23.07
C PHE A 312 -3.62 20.26 22.46
N PHE A 313 -3.26 20.42 21.18
CA PHE A 313 -3.26 21.74 20.54
C PHE A 313 -4.67 22.32 20.40
N THR A 314 -5.68 21.48 20.18
CA THR A 314 -7.07 21.94 19.95
C THR A 314 -7.81 22.25 21.25
N LEU A 315 -7.63 21.43 22.29
CA LEU A 315 -8.42 21.48 23.54
C LEU A 315 -7.58 21.84 24.79
N GLY A 316 -6.25 21.90 24.67
CA GLY A 316 -5.36 22.14 25.81
C GLY A 316 -5.47 21.05 26.88
N TYR A 317 -5.32 21.44 28.15
CA TYR A 317 -5.39 20.54 29.30
C TYR A 317 -6.76 19.87 29.49
N SER A 318 -7.82 20.39 28.87
CA SER A 318 -9.17 19.81 28.93
C SER A 318 -9.24 18.41 28.29
N ALA A 319 -8.30 18.06 27.42
CA ALA A 319 -8.21 16.74 26.80
C ALA A 319 -7.70 15.62 27.74
N ALA A 320 -7.05 15.96 28.85
CA ALA A 320 -6.34 14.99 29.70
C ALA A 320 -7.23 13.86 30.26
N PRO A 321 -8.47 14.10 30.74
CA PRO A 321 -9.35 13.03 31.20
C PRO A 321 -9.65 11.99 30.11
N GLY A 322 -9.85 12.43 28.86
CA GLY A 322 -10.10 11.52 27.73
C GLY A 322 -8.91 10.61 27.44
N VAL A 323 -7.70 11.16 27.49
CA VAL A 323 -6.45 10.38 27.31
C VAL A 323 -6.28 9.34 28.42
N ILE A 324 -6.58 9.70 29.68
CA ILE A 324 -6.53 8.76 30.81
C ILE A 324 -7.50 7.59 30.57
N VAL A 325 -8.74 7.89 30.14
CA VAL A 325 -9.72 6.84 29.82
C VAL A 325 -9.21 5.93 28.70
N MET A 326 -8.63 6.48 27.62
CA MET A 326 -8.04 5.67 26.54
C MET A 326 -6.92 4.75 27.04
N ILE A 327 -6.04 5.25 27.93
CA ILE A 327 -4.95 4.45 28.51
C ILE A 327 -5.50 3.31 29.37
N ILE A 328 -6.60 3.52 30.11
CA ILE A 328 -7.27 2.47 30.90
C ILE A 328 -7.98 1.45 30.02
N PHE A 329 -8.51 1.87 28.86
CA PHE A 329 -9.14 0.97 27.90
C PHE A 329 -8.15 -0.03 27.28
N LEU A 330 -6.87 0.34 27.12
CA LEU A 330 -5.85 -0.53 26.55
C LEU A 330 -5.63 -1.84 27.36
N PRO A 331 -5.33 -1.82 28.68
CA PRO A 331 -5.20 -3.03 29.48
C PRO A 331 -6.52 -3.79 29.59
N SER A 332 -7.66 -3.10 29.61
CA SER A 332 -8.98 -3.76 29.62
C SER A 332 -9.21 -4.63 28.38
N ASN A 333 -8.81 -4.14 27.20
CA ASN A 333 -8.83 -4.94 25.97
C ASN A 333 -7.87 -6.14 26.03
N ILE A 334 -6.67 -5.97 26.62
CA ILE A 334 -5.71 -7.06 26.79
C ILE A 334 -6.27 -8.15 27.72
N ILE A 335 -6.82 -7.77 28.88
CA ILE A 335 -7.44 -8.71 29.82
C ILE A 335 -8.60 -9.46 29.14
N SER A 336 -9.46 -8.73 28.44
CA SER A 336 -10.57 -9.32 27.67
C SER A 336 -10.06 -10.32 26.63
N SER A 337 -9.01 -9.96 25.88
CA SER A 337 -8.39 -10.86 24.90
C SER A 337 -7.80 -12.12 25.53
N VAL A 338 -7.21 -12.03 26.73
CA VAL A 338 -6.67 -13.20 27.45
C VAL A 338 -7.80 -14.12 27.92
N ILE A 339 -8.91 -13.55 28.42
CA ILE A 339 -10.10 -14.31 28.81
C ILE A 339 -10.70 -15.03 27.60
N VAL A 340 -10.91 -14.31 26.50
CA VAL A 340 -11.43 -14.87 25.24
C VAL A 340 -10.53 -16.01 24.77
N LYS A 341 -9.21 -15.83 24.78
CA LYS A 341 -8.26 -16.88 24.39
C LYS A 341 -8.38 -18.11 25.30
N LYS A 342 -8.51 -17.94 26.61
CA LYS A 342 -8.72 -19.05 27.56
C LYS A 342 -9.98 -19.84 27.22
N TRP A 343 -11.09 -19.16 26.95
CA TRP A 343 -12.35 -19.80 26.57
C TRP A 343 -12.28 -20.45 25.19
N GLN A 344 -11.63 -19.83 24.21
CA GLN A 344 -11.39 -20.44 22.89
C GLN A 344 -10.61 -21.75 23.01
N VAL A 345 -9.58 -21.83 23.86
CA VAL A 345 -8.83 -23.07 24.10
C VAL A 345 -9.72 -24.15 24.72
N ALA A 346 -10.55 -23.81 25.71
CA ALA A 346 -11.49 -24.76 26.30
C ALA A 346 -12.55 -25.24 25.29
N GLN A 347 -13.06 -24.33 24.46
CA GLN A 347 -14.01 -24.64 23.39
C GLN A 347 -13.40 -25.57 22.33
N MET A 348 -12.13 -25.36 21.95
CA MET A 348 -11.43 -26.23 21.00
C MET A 348 -11.34 -27.66 21.51
N LYS A 349 -11.03 -27.87 22.80
CA LYS A 349 -10.98 -29.22 23.41
C LYS A 349 -12.33 -29.94 23.31
N LEU A 350 -13.43 -29.28 23.68
CA LEU A 350 -14.78 -29.85 23.60
C LEU A 350 -15.19 -30.15 22.15
N LYS A 351 -14.79 -29.29 21.21
CA LYS A 351 -15.04 -29.50 19.77
C LYS A 351 -14.28 -30.72 19.23
N ASP A 352 -13.05 -30.94 19.68
CA ASP A 352 -12.23 -32.09 19.30
C ASP A 352 -12.81 -33.41 19.85
N GLU A 353 -13.23 -33.42 21.13
CA GLU A 353 -13.91 -34.57 21.75
C GLU A 353 -15.20 -34.94 21.01
N ARG A 354 -16.04 -33.95 20.70
CA ARG A 354 -17.26 -34.16 19.90
C ARG A 354 -16.92 -34.75 18.52
N THR A 355 -15.94 -34.19 17.83
CA THR A 355 -15.57 -34.62 16.47
C THR A 355 -15.05 -36.07 16.50
N LYS A 356 -14.27 -36.42 17.52
CA LYS A 356 -13.81 -37.80 17.75
C LYS A 356 -14.97 -38.76 17.96
N MET A 357 -15.90 -38.45 18.87
CA MET A 357 -17.07 -39.29 19.15
C MET A 357 -17.93 -39.52 17.90
N ILE A 358 -18.16 -38.46 17.11
CA ILE A 358 -18.91 -38.57 15.84
C ILE A 358 -18.17 -39.49 14.86
N ASN A 359 -16.84 -39.38 14.74
CA ASN A 359 -16.05 -40.26 13.88
C ASN A 359 -16.11 -41.73 14.32
N GLU A 360 -16.07 -42.00 15.63
CA GLU A 360 -16.21 -43.35 16.17
C GLU A 360 -17.60 -43.93 15.85
N LEU A 361 -18.66 -43.15 16.03
CA LEU A 361 -20.04 -43.54 15.70
C LEU A 361 -20.20 -43.81 14.20
N LEU A 362 -19.68 -42.94 13.33
CA LEU A 362 -19.75 -43.12 11.87
C LEU A 362 -19.00 -44.36 11.40
N ASN A 363 -17.82 -44.65 11.97
CA ASN A 363 -17.07 -45.88 11.67
C ASN A 363 -17.79 -47.13 12.19
N GLY A 364 -18.54 -47.01 13.28
CA GLY A 364 -19.33 -48.08 13.87
C GLY A 364 -20.72 -48.27 13.25
N ILE A 365 -21.15 -47.48 12.25
CA ILE A 365 -22.54 -47.44 11.79
C ILE A 365 -23.08 -48.76 11.21
N LYS A 366 -22.18 -49.68 10.81
CA LYS A 366 -22.51 -50.98 10.23
C LYS A 366 -22.43 -52.14 11.24
N VAL A 367 -21.73 -51.92 12.36
CA VAL A 367 -21.66 -52.88 13.48
C VAL A 367 -22.92 -52.71 14.31
#